data_AF-Q4JA40-F1
#
_entry.id   AF-Q4JA40-F1
#
_cell.length_a   1.000
_cell.length_b   1.000
_cell.length_c   1.000
_cell.angle_alpha   90.00
_cell.angle_beta   90.00
_cell.angle_gamma   90.00
#
_symmetry.space_group_name_H-M   'P 1'
#
loop_
_entity.id
_entity.type
_entity.pdbx_description
1 polymer ?
#
loop_
_entity_poly.entity_id
_entity_poly.type
_entity_poly.pdbx_seq_one_letter_code
_entity_poly.pdbx_strand_id
1 'polypeptide(L)'
;MSVEENISNVITKIGGDVKRNWYPVSERPGKEPFAKEIEYTVGDLYSGKIHLRNEGDIYVFVVSKYVFNWKEKTKDLKIKGELIDAAGGLMWIKEENEKSLEEDMKFLRDYVNSAKSSSSQH
;
A
#
# COMPACT_ATOMS: atom_id res chain seq x y z
N MET A 1 0.32 -4.75 -21.27
CA MET A 1 -0.46 -4.20 -20.15
C MET A 1 0.26 -2.96 -19.67
N SER A 2 -0.49 -1.93 -19.31
CA SER A 2 0.07 -0.72 -18.69
C SER A 2 0.50 -1.00 -17.25
N VAL A 3 1.36 -0.15 -16.69
CA VAL A 3 1.76 -0.25 -15.27
C VAL A 3 0.55 -0.11 -14.37
N GLU A 4 -0.38 0.78 -14.72
CA GLU A 4 -1.66 0.97 -14.04
C GLU A 4 -2.52 -0.31 -13.99
N GLU A 5 -2.60 -1.05 -15.09
CA GLU A 5 -3.30 -2.33 -15.17
C GLU A 5 -2.61 -3.39 -14.30
N ASN A 6 -1.28 -3.47 -14.35
CA ASN A 6 -0.51 -4.42 -13.55
C ASN A 6 -0.70 -4.18 -12.05
N ILE A 7 -0.62 -2.93 -11.60
CA ILE A 7 -0.88 -2.56 -10.20
C ILE A 7 -2.32 -2.91 -9.79
N SER A 8 -3.31 -2.64 -10.65
CA SER A 8 -4.71 -2.98 -10.38
C SER A 8 -4.91 -4.51 -10.28
N ASN A 9 -4.19 -5.27 -11.12
CA ASN A 9 -4.18 -6.73 -11.06
C ASN A 9 -3.53 -7.25 -9.78
N VAL A 10 -2.46 -6.61 -9.30
CA VAL A 10 -1.84 -6.95 -8.01
C VAL A 10 -2.84 -6.77 -6.86
N ILE A 11 -3.53 -5.63 -6.79
CA ILE A 11 -4.54 -5.34 -5.76
C ILE A 11 -5.62 -6.43 -5.74
N THR A 12 -6.16 -6.79 -6.90
CA THR A 12 -7.23 -7.80 -6.99
C THR A 12 -6.71 -9.20 -6.67
N LYS A 13 -5.51 -9.56 -7.12
CA LYS A 13 -4.88 -10.87 -6.90
C LYS A 13 -4.62 -11.17 -5.42
N ILE A 14 -4.33 -10.15 -4.62
CA ILE A 14 -4.15 -10.33 -3.16
C ILE A 14 -5.49 -10.34 -2.39
N GLY A 15 -6.64 -10.20 -3.06
CA GLY A 15 -7.95 -10.13 -2.44
C GLY A 15 -8.35 -8.72 -2.00
N GLY A 16 -7.78 -7.70 -2.63
CA GLY A 16 -8.17 -6.31 -2.44
C GLY A 16 -9.16 -5.81 -3.48
N ASP A 17 -9.86 -4.74 -3.13
CA ASP A 17 -10.79 -4.01 -4.00
C ASP A 17 -10.21 -2.66 -4.36
N VAL A 18 -10.33 -2.26 -5.63
CA VAL A 18 -10.13 -0.88 -6.06
C VAL A 18 -11.38 -0.06 -5.66
N LYS A 19 -11.20 0.97 -4.84
CA LYS A 19 -12.28 1.88 -4.42
C LYS A 19 -12.42 3.08 -5.34
N ARG A 20 -11.30 3.55 -5.88
CA ARG A 20 -11.28 4.62 -6.86
C ARG A 20 -10.22 4.31 -7.90
N ASN A 21 -10.65 4.28 -9.16
CA ASN A 21 -9.75 4.11 -10.31
C ASN A 21 -8.74 5.25 -10.39
N TRP A 22 -7.68 5.03 -11.18
CA TRP A 22 -6.61 6.00 -11.40
C TRP A 22 -7.10 7.42 -11.66
N TYR A 23 -6.61 8.36 -10.85
CA TYR A 23 -6.86 9.78 -11.02
C TYR A 23 -5.56 10.59 -10.92
N PRO A 24 -5.42 11.68 -11.69
CA PRO A 24 -4.23 12.52 -11.62
C PRO A 24 -4.18 13.27 -10.29
N VAL A 25 -2.98 13.45 -9.76
CA VAL A 25 -2.74 14.24 -8.55
C VAL A 25 -1.63 15.27 -8.75
N SER A 26 -1.86 16.45 -8.20
CA SER A 26 -0.95 17.59 -8.25
C SER A 26 -0.46 17.91 -6.83
N GLU A 27 0.78 18.39 -6.69
CA GLU A 27 1.34 18.75 -5.37
C GLU A 27 0.53 19.84 -4.66
N ARG A 28 -0.09 20.73 -5.44
CA ARG A 28 -0.97 21.79 -4.98
C ARG A 28 -2.02 22.12 -6.03
N PRO A 29 -3.16 22.74 -5.64
CA PRO A 29 -4.19 23.16 -6.57
C PRO A 29 -3.65 24.04 -7.71
N GLY A 30 -4.10 23.76 -8.94
CA GLY A 30 -3.73 24.52 -10.14
C GLY A 30 -2.34 24.22 -10.72
N LYS A 31 -1.63 23.21 -10.22
CA LYS A 31 -0.40 22.69 -10.85
C LYS A 31 -0.67 21.47 -11.71
N GLU A 32 0.22 21.26 -12.68
CA GLU A 32 0.21 20.04 -13.48
C GLU A 32 0.35 18.81 -12.58
N PRO A 33 -0.34 17.70 -12.90
CA PRO A 33 -0.20 16.46 -12.18
C PRO A 33 1.22 15.91 -12.24
N PHE A 34 1.76 15.52 -11.08
CA PHE A 34 3.09 14.90 -10.98
C PHE A 34 3.00 13.36 -10.86
N ALA A 35 1.80 12.85 -10.59
CA ALA A 35 1.54 11.43 -10.41
C ALA A 35 0.07 11.09 -10.71
N LYS A 36 -0.22 9.80 -10.69
CA LYS A 36 -1.58 9.26 -10.61
C LYS A 36 -1.74 8.48 -9.30
N GLU A 37 -2.95 8.45 -8.75
CA GLU A 37 -3.30 7.69 -7.56
C GLU A 37 -4.42 6.70 -7.84
N ILE A 38 -4.34 5.53 -7.21
CA ILE A 38 -5.42 4.54 -7.11
C ILE A 38 -5.69 4.26 -5.63
N GLU A 39 -6.96 4.17 -5.23
CA GLU A 39 -7.34 3.85 -3.85
C GLU A 39 -7.84 2.42 -3.74
N TYR A 40 -7.46 1.75 -2.65
CA TYR A 40 -7.77 0.34 -2.46
C TYR A 40 -8.11 -0.01 -1.01
N THR A 41 -8.73 -1.18 -0.83
CA THR A 41 -8.87 -1.86 0.45
C THR A 41 -8.48 -3.31 0.33
N VAL A 42 -7.91 -3.89 1.39
CA VAL A 42 -7.70 -5.35 1.49
C VAL A 42 -8.57 -5.87 2.61
N GLY A 43 -9.78 -6.30 2.26
CA GLY A 43 -10.84 -6.70 3.20
C GLY A 43 -11.01 -5.72 4.38
N ASP A 44 -11.10 -6.29 5.58
CA ASP A 44 -11.12 -5.54 6.84
C ASP A 44 -9.73 -5.38 7.47
N LEU A 45 -8.65 -5.59 6.70
CA LEU A 45 -7.28 -5.52 7.22
C LEU A 45 -6.72 -4.09 7.19
N TYR A 46 -6.66 -3.52 5.99
CA TYR A 46 -6.15 -2.18 5.77
C TYR A 46 -6.77 -1.56 4.51
N SER A 47 -6.67 -0.25 4.43
CA SER A 47 -6.95 0.53 3.24
C SER A 47 -5.69 1.29 2.84
N GLY A 48 -5.72 1.91 1.67
CA GLY A 48 -4.55 2.63 1.20
C GLY A 48 -4.72 3.27 -0.15
N LYS A 49 -3.62 3.81 -0.63
CA LYS A 49 -3.49 4.30 -2.00
C LYS A 49 -2.12 4.00 -2.55
N ILE A 50 -2.03 3.85 -3.87
CA ILE A 50 -0.77 3.70 -4.57
C ILE A 50 -0.57 4.93 -5.45
N HIS A 51 0.56 5.59 -5.31
CA HIS A 51 0.99 6.70 -6.15
C HIS A 51 1.96 6.18 -7.20
N LEU A 52 1.61 6.35 -8.47
CA LEU A 52 2.51 6.13 -9.60
C LEU A 52 2.99 7.49 -10.09
N ARG A 53 4.26 7.82 -9.86
CA ARG A 53 4.84 9.07 -10.35
C ARG A 53 5.04 9.02 -11.85
N ASN A 54 5.07 10.19 -12.50
CA ASN A 54 5.35 10.29 -13.93
C ASN A 54 6.73 9.74 -14.31
N GLU A 55 7.66 9.70 -13.36
CA GLU A 55 9.02 9.14 -13.50
C GLU A 55 9.05 7.60 -13.35
N GLY A 56 7.93 6.97 -12.97
CA GLY A 56 7.80 5.53 -12.81
C GLY A 56 7.95 5.02 -11.38
N ASP A 57 8.34 5.87 -10.43
CA ASP A 57 8.39 5.50 -9.02
C ASP A 57 7.00 5.11 -8.49
N ILE A 58 6.94 4.03 -7.70
CA ILE A 58 5.71 3.52 -7.07
C ILE A 58 5.81 3.74 -5.55
N TYR A 59 4.82 4.42 -4.97
CA TYR A 59 4.70 4.57 -3.52
C TYR A 59 3.39 3.98 -3.03
N VAL A 60 3.44 3.16 -1.99
CA VAL A 60 2.30 2.50 -1.38
C VAL A 60 2.05 3.11 -0.01
N PHE A 61 0.85 3.67 0.16
CA PHE A 61 0.36 4.13 1.44
C PHE A 61 -0.58 3.09 2.05
N VAL A 62 -0.28 2.69 3.29
CA VAL A 62 -1.04 1.68 4.01
C VAL A 62 -1.59 2.28 5.30
N VAL A 63 -2.89 2.06 5.53
CA VAL A 63 -3.62 2.45 6.73
C VAL A 63 -4.26 1.21 7.34
N SER A 64 -3.70 0.73 8.46
CA SER A 64 -4.29 -0.38 9.20
C SER A 64 -5.64 0.01 9.79
N LYS A 65 -6.61 -0.90 9.71
CA LYS A 65 -7.94 -0.75 10.33
C LYS A 65 -7.96 -1.19 11.80
N TYR A 66 -6.91 -1.88 12.27
CA TYR A 66 -6.77 -2.32 13.66
C TYR A 66 -5.80 -1.42 14.42
N VAL A 67 -5.85 -1.44 15.76
CA VAL A 67 -4.84 -0.79 16.61
C VAL A 67 -3.50 -1.46 16.33
N PHE A 68 -2.73 -0.83 15.45
CA PHE A 68 -1.54 -1.40 14.84
C PHE A 68 -0.51 -0.29 14.73
N ASN A 69 0.60 -0.40 15.43
CA ASN A 69 1.68 0.58 15.33
C ASN A 69 2.76 0.06 14.40
N TRP A 70 2.75 0.47 13.13
CA TRP A 70 3.74 0.06 12.15
C TRP A 70 5.15 0.37 12.61
N LYS A 71 5.35 1.51 13.29
CA LYS A 71 6.67 1.94 13.79
C LYS A 71 7.32 0.90 14.70
N GLU A 72 6.54 0.26 15.56
CA GLU A 72 7.01 -0.79 16.48
C GLU A 72 7.28 -2.11 15.77
N LYS A 73 6.63 -2.33 14.62
CA LYS A 73 6.70 -3.57 13.84
C LYS A 73 7.71 -3.53 12.70
N THR A 74 8.27 -2.37 12.38
CA THR A 74 9.21 -2.16 11.25
C THR A 74 10.36 -3.17 11.23
N LYS A 75 10.88 -3.56 12.39
CA LYS A 75 11.99 -4.53 12.52
C LYS A 75 11.62 -5.95 12.08
N ASP A 76 10.34 -6.30 12.13
CA ASP A 76 9.83 -7.62 11.76
C ASP A 76 9.30 -7.66 10.31
N LEU A 77 9.17 -6.48 9.67
CA LEU A 77 8.72 -6.40 8.29
C LEU A 77 9.81 -6.88 7.35
N LYS A 78 9.49 -7.91 6.56
CA LYS A 78 10.35 -8.44 5.50
C LYS A 78 9.91 -7.92 4.14
N ILE A 79 9.67 -6.61 4.08
CA ILE A 79 9.35 -5.91 2.83
C ILE A 79 10.61 -5.81 1.97
N LYS A 80 10.44 -5.88 0.66
CA LYS A 80 11.49 -5.73 -0.35
C LYS A 80 11.68 -4.27 -0.73
N GLY A 81 10.59 -3.50 -0.75
CA GLY A 81 10.63 -2.06 -0.94
C GLY A 81 11.30 -1.32 0.23
N GLU A 82 11.51 -0.03 0.03
CA GLU A 82 12.08 0.85 1.04
C GLU A 82 10.97 1.42 1.93
N LEU A 83 11.08 1.22 3.25
CA LEU A 83 10.21 1.89 4.21
C LEU A 83 10.56 3.38 4.27
N ILE A 84 9.69 4.24 3.75
CA ILE A 84 9.90 5.69 3.74
C ILE A 84 9.50 6.32 5.07
N ASP A 85 8.34 5.91 5.59
CA ASP A 85 7.83 6.42 6.86
C ASP A 85 6.83 5.45 7.51
N ALA A 86 6.72 5.51 8.83
CA ALA A 86 5.75 4.75 9.60
C ALA A 86 5.34 5.53 10.87
N ALA A 87 4.05 5.80 11.02
CA ALA A 87 3.50 6.54 12.14
C ALA A 87 2.13 5.96 12.56
N GLY A 88 2.08 5.34 13.74
CA GLY A 88 0.86 4.69 14.22
C GLY A 88 0.36 3.64 13.21
N GLY A 89 -0.91 3.74 12.83
CA GLY A 89 -1.55 2.87 11.83
C GLY A 89 -1.17 3.15 10.38
N LEU A 90 -0.29 4.13 10.12
CA LEU A 90 0.09 4.59 8.79
C LEU A 90 1.50 4.14 8.41
N MET A 91 1.71 3.82 7.13
CA MET A 91 3.01 3.46 6.59
C MET A 91 3.12 3.83 5.11
N TRP A 92 4.32 4.24 4.70
CA TRP A 92 4.71 4.48 3.31
C TRP A 92 5.85 3.55 2.90
N ILE A 93 5.68 2.88 1.77
CA ILE A 93 6.71 2.04 1.15
C ILE A 93 6.98 2.57 -0.26
N LYS A 94 8.25 2.71 -0.62
CA LYS A 94 8.67 2.90 -2.01
C LYS A 94 8.99 1.54 -2.61
N GLU A 95 8.33 1.21 -3.70
CA GLU A 95 8.51 -0.06 -4.41
C GLU A 95 9.49 0.10 -5.56
N GLU A 96 10.29 -0.93 -5.82
CA GLU A 96 11.22 -0.95 -6.94
C GLU A 96 10.50 -1.23 -8.26
N ASN A 97 9.46 -2.06 -8.22
CA ASN A 97 8.68 -2.48 -9.40
C ASN A 97 7.39 -3.20 -8.98
N GLU A 98 6.58 -3.59 -9.98
CA GLU A 98 5.30 -4.28 -9.78
C GLU A 98 5.43 -5.66 -9.10
N LYS A 99 6.59 -6.32 -9.26
CA LYS A 99 6.83 -7.62 -8.64
C LYS A 99 7.12 -7.48 -7.14
N SER A 100 7.95 -6.50 -6.75
CA SER A 100 8.19 -6.20 -5.33
C SER A 100 6.87 -5.79 -4.65
N LEU A 101 6.08 -4.96 -5.34
CA LEU A 101 4.74 -4.55 -4.90
C LEU A 101 3.84 -5.76 -4.62
N GLU A 102 3.77 -6.73 -5.53
CA GLU A 102 2.92 -7.93 -5.31
C GLU A 102 3.36 -8.71 -4.08
N GLU A 103 4.67 -8.94 -3.94
CA GLU A 103 5.23 -9.70 -2.83
C GLU A 103 5.03 -8.99 -1.48
N ASP A 104 5.25 -7.68 -1.45
CA ASP A 104 5.12 -6.87 -0.23
C ASP A 104 3.66 -6.70 0.18
N MET A 105 2.75 -6.39 -0.76
CA MET A 105 1.33 -6.31 -0.43
C MET A 105 0.77 -7.66 0.03
N LYS A 106 1.24 -8.78 -0.55
CA LYS A 106 0.87 -10.12 -0.07
C LYS A 106 1.40 -10.38 1.33
N PHE A 107 2.66 -10.05 1.60
CA PHE A 107 3.26 -10.15 2.93
C PHE A 107 2.47 -9.33 3.96
N LEU A 108 2.13 -8.07 3.64
CA LEU A 108 1.39 -7.19 4.54
C LEU A 108 0.00 -7.72 4.88
N ARG A 109 -0.72 -8.25 3.89
CA ARG A 109 -2.00 -8.94 4.12
C ARG A 109 -1.84 -10.09 5.11
N ASP A 110 -0.90 -10.98 4.86
CA ASP A 110 -0.70 -12.17 5.69
C ASP A 110 -0.22 -11.77 7.10
N TYR A 111 0.65 -10.78 7.20
CA TYR A 111 1.17 -10.22 8.45
C TYR A 111 0.06 -9.59 9.31
N VAL A 112 -0.74 -8.67 8.75
CA VAL A 112 -1.84 -8.02 9.48
C VAL A 112 -2.89 -9.04 9.89
N ASN A 113 -3.19 -10.01 9.03
CA ASN A 113 -4.12 -11.08 9.34
C ASN A 113 -3.63 -11.95 10.52
N SER A 114 -2.34 -12.29 10.57
CA SER A 114 -1.74 -13.04 11.68
C SER A 114 -1.76 -12.26 13.00
N ALA A 115 -1.51 -10.95 12.94
CA ALA A 115 -1.51 -10.07 14.10
C ALA A 115 -2.92 -9.84 14.66
N LYS A 116 -3.94 -9.79 13.80
CA LYS A 116 -5.36 -9.76 14.21
C LYS A 116 -5.74 -10.98 15.06
N SER A 117 -5.32 -12.16 14.62
CA SER A 117 -5.58 -13.42 15.37
C SER A 117 -4.90 -13.45 16.72
N SER A 118 -3.69 -12.86 16.83
CA SER A 118 -2.92 -12.83 18.08
C SER A 118 -3.46 -11.81 19.09
N SER A 119 -4.07 -10.72 18.62
CA SER A 119 -4.68 -9.68 19.48
C SER A 119 -6.07 -10.06 19.99
N SER A 120 -6.72 -11.07 19.40
CA SER A 120 -8.04 -11.58 19.84
C SER A 120 -7.95 -12.64 20.96
N GLN A 121 -6.75 -12.93 21.47
CA GLN A 121 -6.50 -13.94 22.52
C GLN A 121 -6.14 -13.33 23.90
N HIS A 122 -6.36 -12.03 24.10
CA HIS A 122 -6.18 -11.35 25.38
C HIS A 122 -7.44 -10.65 25.85
#